data_AF-A0A6M5Z4B1-F1
#
_entry.id   AF-A0A6M5Z4B1-F1
#
_cell.length_a   1.000
_cell.length_b   1.000
_cell.length_c   1.000
_cell.angle_alpha   90.00
_cell.angle_beta   90.00
_cell.angle_gamma   90.00
#
_symmetry.space_group_name_H-M   'P 1'
#
loop_
_entity.id
_entity.type
_entity.pdbx_description
1 polymer ?
#
loop_
_entity_poly.entity_id
_entity_poly.type
_entity_poly.pdbx_seq_one_letter_code
_entity_poly.pdbx_strand_id
1 'polypeptide(L)'
;MPMVIQIRKDWSGPVIVCDHCNRPIASADDGNLLWQEPEPGRPTPPAFTHKACFTAFECARPGFWYTADLDTAMVYLANNLRMTDAVRKRAEGKARLLATL
;
A
#
# COMPACT_ATOMS: atom_id res chain seq x y z
N MET A 1 -8.72 -7.87 -2.24
CA MET A 1 -7.46 -7.57 -2.94
C MET A 1 -7.31 -6.06 -2.97
N PRO A 2 -6.51 -5.48 -2.08
CA PRO A 2 -6.40 -4.02 -1.94
C PRO A 2 -5.52 -3.37 -3.00
N MET A 3 -5.01 -4.14 -3.97
CA MET A 3 -4.27 -3.61 -5.11
C MET A 3 -4.95 -4.07 -6.40
N VAL A 4 -5.16 -3.13 -7.30
CA VAL A 4 -5.75 -3.36 -8.63
C VAL A 4 -4.89 -2.69 -9.69
N ILE A 5 -5.00 -3.15 -10.94
CA ILE A 5 -4.45 -2.42 -12.08
C ILE A 5 -5.54 -1.47 -12.59
N GLN A 6 -5.22 -0.18 -12.72
CA GLN A 6 -6.16 0.82 -13.22
C GLN A 6 -5.51 1.66 -14.32
N ILE A 7 -6.25 1.94 -15.38
CA ILE A 7 -5.87 2.92 -16.41
C ILE A 7 -6.17 4.32 -15.87
N ARG A 8 -5.16 5.20 -15.86
CA ARG A 8 -5.27 6.62 -15.51
C ARG A 8 -4.74 7.46 -16.67
N LYS A 9 -5.63 8.11 -17.41
CA LYS A 9 -5.33 8.94 -18.60
C LYS A 9 -4.34 8.30 -19.56
N ASP A 10 -3.04 8.47 -19.28
CA ASP A 10 -1.93 8.17 -20.18
C ASP A 10 -1.05 7.00 -19.68
N TRP A 11 -1.43 6.31 -18.59
CA TRP A 11 -0.73 5.11 -18.11
C TRP A 11 -1.67 4.10 -17.45
N SER A 12 -1.24 2.84 -17.37
CA SER A 12 -1.89 1.81 -16.54
C SER A 12 -0.92 1.25 -15.52
N GLY A 13 -1.39 0.99 -14.30
CA GLY A 13 -0.54 0.37 -13.30
C GLY A 13 -1.19 0.13 -11.96
N PRO A 14 -0.41 -0.35 -10.97
CA PRO A 14 -0.92 -0.74 -9.67
C PRO A 14 -1.42 0.49 -8.89
N VAL A 15 -2.60 0.34 -8.30
CA VAL A 15 -3.24 1.31 -7.44
C VAL A 15 -3.70 0.59 -6.17
N ILE A 16 -3.40 1.18 -5.02
CA ILE A 16 -3.91 0.71 -3.74
C ILE A 16 -5.34 1.24 -3.54
N VAL A 17 -6.25 0.37 -3.12
CA VAL A 17 -7.66 0.63 -2.86
C VAL A 17 -7.91 0.48 -1.37
N CYS A 18 -8.64 1.41 -0.79
CA CYS A 18 -9.01 1.35 0.62
C CYS A 18 -9.97 0.18 0.89
N ASP A 19 -9.62 -0.69 1.83
CA ASP A 19 -10.41 -1.86 2.27
C ASP A 19 -11.68 -1.48 3.07
N HIS A 20 -11.90 -0.19 3.32
CA HIS A 20 -13.13 0.31 3.93
C HIS A 20 -14.09 0.90 2.89
N CYS A 21 -13.66 1.92 2.14
CA CYS A 21 -14.55 2.66 1.24
C CYS A 21 -14.48 2.20 -0.24
N ASN A 22 -13.59 1.26 -0.57
CA ASN A 22 -13.35 0.74 -1.91
C ASN A 22 -12.93 1.80 -2.96
N ARG A 23 -12.42 2.94 -2.52
CA ARG A 23 -11.88 3.99 -3.40
C ARG A 23 -10.34 3.94 -3.46
N PRO A 24 -9.73 4.34 -4.58
CA PRO A 24 -8.29 4.48 -4.67
C PRO A 24 -7.69 5.39 -3.59
N ILE A 25 -6.55 5.00 -3.03
CA ILE A 25 -5.70 5.88 -2.24
C ILE A 25 -4.83 6.67 -3.23
N ALA A 26 -4.97 7.99 -3.23
CA ALA A 26 -4.39 8.84 -4.28
C ALA A 26 -2.93 9.22 -4.02
N SER A 27 -2.54 9.33 -2.74
CA SER A 27 -1.17 9.64 -2.28
C SER A 27 -0.78 8.73 -1.13
N ALA A 28 0.52 8.47 -0.99
CA ALA A 28 1.06 7.77 0.18
C ALA A 28 0.80 8.56 1.49
N ASP A 29 0.65 9.89 1.41
CA ASP A 29 0.40 10.74 2.59
C ASP A 29 -1.00 10.55 3.21
N ASP A 30 -1.95 10.04 2.42
CA ASP A 30 -3.35 9.82 2.82
C ASP A 30 -3.65 8.34 3.10
N GLY A 31 -2.65 7.46 3.04
CA GLY A 31 -2.82 6.03 3.24
C GLY A 31 -2.28 5.56 4.58
N ASN A 32 -2.87 4.47 5.08
CA ASN A 32 -2.31 3.63 6.14
C ASN A 32 -2.14 2.20 5.64
N LEU A 33 -1.10 1.51 6.12
CA LEU A 33 -0.98 0.06 6.14
C LEU A 33 -1.31 -0.43 7.55
N LEU A 34 -2.25 -1.36 7.66
CA LEU A 34 -2.68 -1.97 8.92
C LEU A 34 -2.40 -3.47 8.90
N TRP A 35 -2.12 -4.04 10.08
CA TRP A 35 -2.03 -5.48 10.27
C TRP A 35 -2.42 -5.85 11.70
N GLN A 36 -2.91 -7.08 11.88
CA GLN A 36 -3.08 -7.67 13.20
C GLN A 36 -1.79 -8.35 13.64
N GLU A 37 -1.63 -8.53 14.95
CA GLU A 37 -0.48 -9.24 15.52
C GLU A 37 -0.30 -10.59 14.82
N PRO A 38 0.86 -10.85 14.17
CA PRO A 38 1.09 -12.11 13.50
C PRO A 38 1.36 -13.22 14.52
N GLU A 39 0.75 -14.38 14.32
CA GLU A 39 1.11 -15.60 15.05
C GLU A 39 2.37 -16.22 14.42
N PRO A 40 3.26 -16.86 15.21
CA PRO A 40 4.43 -17.55 14.67
C PRO A 40 4.07 -18.54 13.56
N GLY A 41 4.65 -18.37 12.37
CA GLY A 41 4.40 -19.22 11.20
C GLY A 41 3.08 -18.93 10.46
N ARG A 42 2.30 -17.93 10.89
CA ARG A 42 1.03 -17.57 10.25
C ARG A 42 1.02 -16.10 9.83
N PRO A 43 1.22 -15.80 8.54
CA PRO A 43 1.17 -14.43 8.06
C PRO A 43 -0.25 -13.86 8.21
N THR A 44 -0.34 -12.62 8.67
CA THR A 44 -1.60 -11.87 8.67
C THR A 44 -1.72 -11.05 7.38
N PRO A 45 -2.88 -11.05 6.72
CA PRO A 45 -3.06 -10.21 5.54
C PRO A 45 -3.06 -8.74 5.96
N PRO A 46 -2.32 -7.87 5.24
CA PRO A 46 -2.40 -6.45 5.49
C PRO A 46 -3.75 -5.88 5.03
N ALA A 47 -4.15 -4.77 5.62
CA ALA A 47 -5.23 -3.91 5.14
C ALA A 47 -4.70 -2.51 4.82
N PHE A 48 -5.35 -1.83 3.88
CA PHE A 48 -5.03 -0.48 3.48
C PHE A 48 -6.24 0.41 3.69
N THR A 49 -6.04 1.57 4.30
CA THR A 49 -7.13 2.54 4.50
C THR A 49 -6.69 3.93 4.12
N HIS A 50 -7.64 4.80 3.73
CA HIS A 50 -7.41 6.23 3.85
C HIS A 50 -7.24 6.60 5.32
N LYS A 51 -6.48 7.65 5.64
CA LYS A 51 -6.36 8.14 7.02
C LYS A 51 -7.72 8.44 7.65
N ALA A 52 -8.61 9.07 6.88
CA ALA A 52 -9.98 9.35 7.32
C ALA A 52 -10.86 8.09 7.49
N CYS A 53 -10.53 6.97 6.84
CA CYS A 53 -11.28 5.71 6.94
C CYS A 53 -10.82 4.81 8.08
N PHE A 54 -9.70 5.12 8.74
CA PHE A 54 -9.07 4.28 9.75
C PHE A 54 -10.01 3.92 10.91
N THR A 55 -10.59 4.92 11.58
CA THR A 55 -11.46 4.69 12.73
C THR A 55 -12.69 3.85 12.37
N ALA A 56 -13.33 4.16 11.23
CA ALA A 56 -14.49 3.39 10.76
C ALA A 56 -14.11 1.95 10.38
N PHE A 57 -12.90 1.74 9.85
CA PHE A 57 -12.37 0.41 9.56
C PHE A 57 -12.21 -0.41 10.85
N GLU A 58 -11.58 0.16 11.89
CA GLU A 58 -11.37 -0.53 13.18
C GLU A 58 -12.70 -0.86 13.88
N CYS A 59 -13.64 0.10 13.91
CA CYS A 59 -14.96 -0.16 14.49
C CYS A 59 -15.71 -1.29 13.77
N ALA A 60 -15.58 -1.39 12.45
CA ALA A 60 -16.21 -2.45 11.66
C ALA A 60 -15.51 -3.82 11.76
N ARG A 61 -14.24 -3.84 12.21
CA ARG A 61 -13.40 -5.03 12.28
C ARG A 61 -12.73 -5.10 13.65
N PRO A 62 -13.47 -5.57 14.68
CA PRO A 62 -12.97 -5.58 16.04
C PRO A 62 -11.69 -6.40 16.16
N GLY A 63 -10.76 -5.90 16.95
CA GLY A 63 -9.42 -6.46 17.14
C GLY A 63 -8.41 -5.33 17.35
N PHE A 64 -7.20 -5.69 17.81
CA PHE A 64 -6.11 -4.73 17.89
C PHE A 64 -5.40 -4.66 16.54
N TRP A 65 -5.31 -3.45 15.98
CA TRP A 65 -4.66 -3.18 14.71
C TRP A 65 -3.42 -2.33 14.92
N TYR A 66 -2.27 -2.82 14.45
CA TYR A 66 -1.09 -1.99 14.26
C TYR A 66 -1.28 -1.19 12.98
N THR A 67 -0.70 0.01 12.95
CA THR A 67 -0.76 0.91 11.80
C THR A 67 0.60 1.53 11.52
N ALA A 68 0.88 1.77 10.25
CA ALA A 68 1.94 2.62 9.77
C ALA A 68 1.40 3.51 8.65
N ASP A 69 1.83 4.76 8.61
CA ASP A 69 1.59 5.63 7.45
C ASP A 69 2.14 4.94 6.18
N LEU A 70 1.39 5.06 5.08
CA LEU A 70 1.64 4.26 3.89
C LEU A 70 3.01 4.57 3.26
N ASP A 71 3.47 5.82 3.32
CA ASP A 71 4.80 6.22 2.88
C ASP A 71 5.92 5.49 3.65
N THR A 72 5.79 5.42 4.97
CA THR A 72 6.71 4.76 5.90
C THR A 72 6.68 3.25 5.66
N ALA A 73 5.50 2.68 5.47
CA ALA A 73 5.34 1.28 5.10
C ALA A 73 6.02 0.93 3.77
N MET A 74 5.98 1.82 2.77
CA MET A 74 6.69 1.60 1.50
C MET A 74 8.22 1.61 1.70
N VAL A 75 8.74 2.43 2.62
CA VAL A 75 10.16 2.40 2.98
C VAL A 75 10.53 1.07 3.65
N TYR A 76 9.72 0.59 4.60
CA TYR A 76 9.95 -0.73 5.22
C TYR A 76 9.91 -1.86 4.19
N LEU A 77 8.94 -1.84 3.28
CA LEU A 77 8.84 -2.85 2.22
C LEU A 77 10.06 -2.82 1.30
N ALA A 78 10.50 -1.63 0.87
CA ALA A 78 11.70 -1.47 0.07
C ALA A 78 12.95 -2.02 0.78
N ASN A 79 13.10 -1.73 2.08
CA ASN A 79 14.21 -2.23 2.88
C ASN A 79 14.17 -3.76 3.03
N ASN A 80 12.99 -4.33 3.30
CA ASN A 80 12.79 -5.79 3.43
C ASN A 80 13.09 -6.52 2.12
N LEU A 81 12.76 -5.89 0.99
CA LEU A 81 13.08 -6.39 -0.36
C LEU A 81 14.54 -6.10 -0.77
N ARG A 82 15.35 -5.49 0.11
CA ARG A 82 16.75 -5.12 -0.14
C ARG A 82 16.88 -4.24 -1.39
N MET A 83 15.94 -3.30 -1.55
CA MET A 83 15.91 -2.37 -2.68
C MET A 83 17.01 -1.32 -2.51
N THR A 84 18.22 -1.66 -2.95
CA THR A 84 19.38 -0.76 -2.95
C THR A 84 19.16 0.42 -3.89
N ASP A 85 19.94 1.50 -3.74
CA ASP A 85 19.87 2.68 -4.61
C ASP A 85 20.06 2.32 -6.09
N ALA A 86 20.94 1.37 -6.40
CA ALA A 86 21.15 0.89 -7.76
C ALA A 86 19.90 0.20 -8.32
N VAL A 87 19.22 -0.63 -7.51
CA VAL A 87 17.96 -1.28 -7.90
C VAL A 87 16.86 -0.24 -8.06
N ARG A 88 16.76 0.72 -7.13
CA ARG A 88 15.78 1.82 -7.16
C ARG A 88 15.89 2.65 -8.43
N LYS A 89 17.07 3.19 -8.74
CA LYS A 89 17.32 3.97 -9.96
C LYS A 89 16.93 3.21 -11.23
N ARG A 90 17.29 1.92 -11.31
CA ARG A 90 16.92 1.07 -12.44
C ARG A 90 15.41 0.86 -12.53
N ALA A 91 14.75 0.61 -11.40
CA ALA A 91 13.30 0.40 -11.33
C ALA A 91 12.51 1.67 -11.74
N GLU A 92 12.93 2.84 -11.27
CA GLU A 92 12.34 4.13 -11.63
C GLU A 92 12.43 4.39 -13.15
N GLY A 93 13.58 4.10 -13.76
CA GLY A 93 13.74 4.20 -15.21
C GLY A 93 12.75 3.31 -15.98
N LYS A 94 12.56 2.07 -15.54
CA LYS A 94 11.60 1.15 -16.15
C LYS A 94 10.15 1.57 -15.92
N ALA A 95 9.81 2.04 -14.72
CA ALA A 95 8.46 2.50 -14.40
C ALA A 95 8.05 3.70 -15.26
N ARG A 96 8.97 4.63 -15.52
CA ARG A 96 8.72 5.77 -16.43
C ARG A 96 8.43 5.32 -17.87
N LEU A 97 9.17 4.32 -18.38
CA LEU A 97 8.92 3.76 -19.71
C LEU A 97 7.54 3.08 -19.81
N LEU A 98 7.12 2.37 -18.77
CA LEU A 98 5.81 1.74 -18.70
C LEU A 98 4.66 2.76 -18.59
N ALA A 99 4.93 3.94 -18.06
CA ALA A 99 3.95 5.02 -17.93
C ALA A 99 3.79 5.88 -19.20
N THR A 100 4.55 5.60 -20.26
CA THR A 100 4.47 6.29 -21.56
C THR A 100 3.90 5.43 -22.68
N LEU A 101 3.43 4.21 -22.34
CA LEU A 101 2.77 3.25 -23.24
C LEU A 101 1.26 3.25 -22.98
#